data_AF-A0A3D9LGA7-F1
#
_entry.id   AF-A0A3D9LGA7-F1
#
_cell.length_a   1.000
_cell.length_b   1.000
_cell.length_c   1.000
_cell.angle_alpha   90.00
_cell.angle_beta   90.00
_cell.angle_gamma   90.00
#
_symmetry.space_group_name_H-M   'P 1'
#
loop_
_entity.id
_entity.type
_entity.pdbx_description
1 polymer ?
#
loop_
_entity_poly.entity_id
_entity_poly.type
_entity_poly.pdbx_seq_one_letter_code
_entity_poly.pdbx_strand_id
1 'polypeptide(L)'
;MLFCRKGVFYGYSTIKEELHQYIDKADDRILRLVKGMFQADIEDYTLSGEPMNEETLKQRVRDAKSRIGSGQFTTQEDLEKEMEEW
;
A
#
# COMPACT_ATOMS: atom_id res chain seq x y z
N MET A 1 7.33 -31.85 31.22
CA MET A 1 7.76 -30.53 31.74
C MET A 1 7.47 -29.51 30.66
N LEU A 2 6.37 -28.75 30.78
CA LEU A 2 5.94 -27.77 29.77
C LEU A 2 6.59 -26.42 30.08
N PHE A 3 7.52 -26.00 29.23
CA PHE A 3 8.17 -24.70 29.33
C PHE A 3 7.45 -23.70 28.42
N CYS A 4 6.41 -23.02 28.94
CA CYS A 4 5.83 -21.86 28.27
C CYS A 4 6.74 -20.65 28.49
N ARG A 5 7.49 -20.22 27.46
CA ARG A 5 8.14 -18.90 27.47
C ARG A 5 7.04 -17.83 27.43
N LYS A 6 7.03 -16.96 28.44
CA LYS A 6 6.15 -15.79 28.51
C LYS A 6 6.32 -14.91 27.26
N GLY A 7 5.27 -14.83 26.44
CA GLY A 7 5.13 -13.77 25.45
C GLY A 7 4.82 -12.47 26.19
N VAL A 8 5.68 -11.46 26.03
CA VAL A 8 5.44 -10.13 26.60
C VAL A 8 4.54 -9.38 25.61
N PHE A 9 3.28 -9.20 25.98
CA PHE A 9 2.33 -8.35 25.27
C PHE A 9 2.52 -6.92 25.77
N TYR A 10 3.27 -6.09 25.03
CA TYR A 10 3.31 -4.65 25.28
C TYR A 10 2.09 -3.99 24.63
N GLY A 11 1.39 -3.14 25.38
CA GLY A 11 0.31 -2.32 24.85
C GLY A 11 0.84 -1.27 23.87
N TYR A 12 0.04 -0.90 22.87
CA TYR A 12 0.43 0.07 21.82
C TYR A 12 0.92 1.42 22.36
N SER A 13 0.41 1.87 23.51
CA SER A 13 0.83 3.13 24.15
C SER A 13 2.28 3.07 24.65
N THR A 14 2.68 1.96 25.25
CA THR A 14 4.01 1.79 25.84
C THR A 14 5.10 1.75 24.76
N ILE A 15 4.82 1.11 23.62
CA ILE A 15 5.75 1.04 22.49
C ILE A 15 6.02 2.42 21.90
N LYS A 16 4.98 3.27 21.83
CA LYS A 16 5.11 4.64 21.31
C LYS A 16 5.98 5.50 22.23
N GLU A 17 5.78 5.41 23.53
CA GLU A 17 6.56 6.14 24.53
C GLU A 17 8.04 5.74 24.51
N GLU A 18 8.32 4.44 24.44
CA GLU A 18 9.69 3.94 24.34
C GLU A 18 10.37 4.40 23.05
N LEU A 19 9.66 4.36 21.92
CA LEU A 19 10.20 4.81 20.63
C LEU A 19 10.55 6.30 20.65
N HIS A 20 9.73 7.15 21.25
CA HIS A 20 10.04 8.57 21.41
C HIS A 20 11.33 8.79 22.21
N GLN A 21 11.53 8.03 23.29
CA GLN A 21 12.77 8.11 24.07
C GLN A 21 14.01 7.66 23.29
N TYR A 22 13.87 6.69 22.38
CA TYR A 22 14.97 6.27 21.52
C TYR A 22 15.29 7.30 20.44
N ILE A 23 14.29 8.00 19.92
CA ILE A 23 14.48 9.11 18.96
C ILE A 23 15.24 10.27 19.62
N ASP A 24 14.86 10.65 20.85
CA ASP A 24 15.49 11.75 21.59
C ASP A 24 16.97 11.48 21.95
N LYS A 25 17.35 10.20 22.04
CA LYS A 25 18.72 9.77 22.38
C LYS A 25 19.56 9.40 21.16
N ALA A 26 18.98 9.34 19.97
CA ALA A 26 19.67 8.88 18.77
C ALA A 26 20.56 9.97 18.16
N ASP A 27 21.69 9.55 17.60
CA ASP A 27 22.59 10.39 16.81
C ASP A 27 21.96 10.68 15.42
N ASP A 28 22.28 11.84 14.84
CA ASP A 28 21.74 12.33 13.57
C ASP A 28 21.90 11.33 12.42
N ARG A 29 22.95 10.53 12.46
CA ARG A 29 23.23 9.48 11.46
C ARG A 29 22.19 8.37 11.50
N ILE A 30 21.78 7.96 12.69
CA ILE A 30 20.77 6.90 12.88
C ILE A 30 19.39 7.45 12.53
N LEU A 31 19.08 8.69 12.90
CA LEU A 31 17.83 9.36 12.55
C LEU A 31 17.64 9.47 11.03
N ARG A 32 18.71 9.78 10.28
CA ARG A 32 18.66 9.81 8.81
C ARG A 32 18.41 8.45 8.19
N LEU A 33 19.03 7.39 8.72
CA LEU A 33 18.83 6.03 8.24
C LEU A 33 17.40 5.55 8.50
N VAL A 34 16.92 5.71 9.73
CA VAL A 34 15.56 5.33 10.14
C VAL A 34 14.51 6.12 9.36
N LYS A 35 14.74 7.43 9.14
CA LYS A 35 13.90 8.24 8.26
C LYS A 35 13.87 7.68 6.84
N GLY A 36 15.01 7.32 6.26
CA GLY A 36 15.08 6.72 4.92
C GLY A 36 14.35 5.39 4.83
N MET A 37 14.46 4.54 5.86
CA MET A 37 13.73 3.27 5.94
C MET A 37 12.21 3.49 6.00
N PHE A 38 11.73 4.38 6.87
CA PHE A 38 10.31 4.70 6.93
C PHE A 38 9.81 5.39 5.65
N GLN A 39 10.61 6.24 5.02
CA GLN A 39 10.24 6.87 3.75
C GLN A 39 10.17 5.87 2.59
N ALA A 40 10.97 4.81 2.60
CA ALA A 40 10.89 3.73 1.62
C ALA A 40 9.73 2.76 1.90
N ASP A 41 9.36 2.56 3.17
CA ASP A 41 8.18 1.77 3.54
C ASP A 41 6.87 2.55 3.31
N ILE A 42 6.95 3.89 3.34
CA ILE A 42 5.95 4.81 2.78
C ILE A 42 6.26 4.99 1.27
N GLU A 43 6.54 3.89 0.56
CA GLU A 43 6.28 3.84 -0.87
C GLU A 43 4.78 3.97 -1.04
N ASP A 44 4.38 5.24 -1.09
CA ASP A 44 3.07 5.72 -1.44
C ASP A 44 2.85 5.31 -2.91
N TYR A 45 2.48 4.05 -3.14
CA TYR A 45 1.47 3.76 -4.14
C TYR A 45 0.15 4.38 -3.63
N THR A 46 0.12 5.69 -3.36
CA THR A 46 -1.12 6.44 -3.41
C THR A 46 -1.54 6.35 -4.86
N LEU A 47 -2.30 5.29 -5.17
CA LEU A 47 -3.21 5.30 -6.29
C LEU A 47 -4.00 6.60 -6.13
N SER A 48 -3.65 7.61 -6.91
CA SER A 48 -4.39 8.87 -6.93
C SER A 48 -5.83 8.51 -7.30
N GLY A 49 -6.72 8.52 -6.31
CA GLY A 49 -8.08 8.02 -6.46
C GLY A 49 -8.79 7.84 -5.13
N GLU A 50 -10.12 7.81 -5.20
CA GLU A 50 -10.94 7.44 -4.05
C GLU A 50 -10.73 5.95 -3.72
N PRO A 51 -10.64 5.58 -2.42
CA PRO A 51 -10.52 4.18 -2.02
C PRO A 51 -11.72 3.39 -2.53
N MET A 52 -11.46 2.39 -3.37
CA MET A 52 -12.50 1.56 -3.96
C MET A 52 -12.92 0.46 -2.97
N ASN A 53 -14.24 0.35 -2.72
CA ASN A 53 -14.80 -0.70 -1.88
C ASN A 53 -14.66 -2.10 -2.54
N GLU A 54 -14.61 -3.16 -1.73
CA GLU A 54 -14.46 -4.55 -2.18
C GLU A 54 -15.60 -4.97 -3.14
N GLU A 55 -16.82 -4.54 -2.87
CA GLU A 55 -17.97 -4.82 -3.73
C GLU A 55 -17.83 -4.16 -5.10
N THR A 56 -17.36 -2.91 -5.14
CA THR A 56 -17.11 -2.15 -6.37
C THR A 56 -16.00 -2.82 -7.19
N LEU A 57 -14.96 -3.32 -6.54
CA LEU A 57 -13.89 -4.08 -7.20
C LEU A 57 -14.44 -5.36 -7.85
N LYS A 58 -15.21 -6.15 -7.10
CA LYS A 58 -15.84 -7.39 -7.63
C LYS A 58 -16.74 -7.10 -8.81
N GLN A 59 -17.50 -6.01 -8.77
CA GLN A 59 -18.37 -5.61 -9.87
C GLN A 59 -17.57 -5.23 -11.12
N ARG A 60 -16.52 -4.40 -10.99
CA ARG A 60 -15.62 -4.06 -12.11
C ARG A 60 -15.00 -5.29 -12.77
N VAL A 61 -14.59 -6.28 -11.98
CA VAL A 61 -14.02 -7.52 -12.51
C VAL A 61 -15.06 -8.32 -13.31
N ARG A 62 -16.31 -8.37 -12.85
CA ARG A 62 -17.41 -9.04 -13.59
C ARG A 62 -17.72 -8.32 -14.89
N ASP A 63 -17.79 -6.99 -14.85
CA ASP A 63 -18.07 -6.17 -16.03
C ASP A 63 -16.94 -6.29 -17.05
N ALA A 64 -15.68 -6.27 -16.61
CA ALA A 64 -14.52 -6.48 -17.48
C ALA A 64 -14.54 -7.87 -18.14
N LYS A 65 -14.88 -8.93 -17.39
CA LYS A 65 -15.04 -10.28 -17.95
C LYS A 65 -16.15 -10.34 -18.99
N SER A 66 -17.27 -9.64 -18.75
CA SER A 66 -18.38 -9.55 -19.69
C SER A 66 -17.96 -8.86 -21.00
N ARG A 67 -17.24 -7.73 -20.90
CA ARG A 67 -16.71 -6.98 -22.05
C ARG A 67 -15.75 -7.79 -22.91
N ILE A 68 -14.84 -8.52 -22.26
CA ILE A 68 -13.92 -9.43 -22.97
C ILE A 68 -14.72 -10.53 -23.69
N GLY A 69 -15.72 -11.11 -23.02
CA GLY A 69 -16.59 -12.13 -23.61
C GLY A 69 -17.47 -11.63 -24.77
N SER A 70 -17.85 -10.35 -24.77
CA SER A 70 -18.63 -9.71 -25.84
C SER A 70 -17.77 -9.15 -26.98
N GLY A 71 -16.44 -9.32 -26.92
CA GLY A 71 -15.52 -8.78 -27.92
C GLY A 71 -15.34 -7.25 -27.85
N GLN A 72 -15.83 -6.61 -26.77
CA GLN A 72 -15.62 -5.19 -26.50
C GLN A 72 -14.27 -4.99 -25.81
N PHE A 73 -13.19 -5.06 -26.59
CA PHE A 73 -11.85 -4.68 -26.18
C PHE A 73 -11.27 -3.70 -27.20
N THR A 74 -10.55 -2.70 -26.72
CA THR A 74 -9.83 -1.77 -27.58
C THR A 74 -8.43 -2.34 -27.79
N THR A 75 -8.02 -2.50 -29.03
CA THR A 75 -6.64 -2.91 -29.34
C THR A 75 -5.71 -1.72 -29.26
N GLN A 76 -4.41 -1.98 -29.21
CA GLN A 76 -3.41 -0.91 -29.24
C GLN A 76 -3.52 -0.05 -30.51
N GLU A 77 -3.83 -0.66 -31.66
CA GLU A 77 -4.01 0.05 -32.93
C GLU A 77 -5.24 0.98 -32.90
N ASP A 78 -6.32 0.58 -32.22
CA ASP A 78 -7.51 1.41 -32.06
C ASP A 78 -7.22 2.65 -31.19
N LEU A 79 -6.41 2.48 -30.14
CA LEU A 79 -5.97 3.59 -29.29
C LEU A 79 -5.10 4.59 -30.04
N GLU A 80 -4.20 4.10 -30.90
CA GLU A 80 -3.32 4.95 -31.71
C GLU A 80 -4.15 5.82 -32.69
N LYS A 81 -5.21 5.26 -33.29
CA LYS A 81 -6.15 6.02 -34.14
C LYS A 81 -6.96 7.04 -33.35
N GLU A 82 -7.48 6.66 -32.17
CA GLU A 82 -8.23 7.60 -31.31
C GLU A 82 -7.36 8.77 -30.82
N MET A 83 -6.05 8.54 -30.62
CA MET A 83 -5.09 9.59 -30.24
C MET A 83 -4.74 10.53 -31.40
N GLU A 84 -4.78 10.07 -32.65
CA GLU A 84 -4.60 10.92 -33.83
C GLU A 84 -5.78 11.88 -34.05
N GLU A 85 -6.97 11.53 -33.56
CA GLU A 85 -8.20 12.34 -33.65
C GLU A 85 -8.39 13.35 -32.49
N TRP A 86 -7.51 13.33 -31.48
CA TRP A 86 -7.48 14.29 -30.36
C TRP A 86 -6.67 15.55 -30.69
#